data_AF-A0AAE2XVK2-F1
#
_entry.id   AF-A0AAE2XVK2-F1
#
_cell.length_a   1.000
_cell.length_b   1.000
_cell.length_c   1.000
_cell.angle_alpha   90.00
_cell.angle_beta   90.00
_cell.angle_gamma   90.00
#
_symmetry.space_group_name_H-M   'P 1'
#
loop_
_entity.id
_entity.type
_entity.pdbx_description
1 polymer ?
#
loop_
_entity_poly.entity_id
_entity_poly.type
_entity_poly.pdbx_seq_one_letter_code
_entity_poly.pdbx_strand_id
1 'polypeptide(L)'
;MKPYGPYLIRACHVDAAWRQANRLILEKGIPVTTEDRNQETLETIGCIIHLTDWRSGPILPRGYIGMDEATLKGSYIPQYLASDKGTHTYTYGWCARKRFGVNQVEEAGKALRKSNTAIIQFWNPASDTLNQNPPCISMIVLHRTGDHVNAVVYLRSNDMARAWPEDVAGINIVFLTEAASYLKGVESIGTTTTISASAHIYRTSEEELRETLSQTMTPTVRRRREPERRATGGPIMIEATTIREAVEKTRKVAERHAEPLYPILKIRRPEVFEPDHELIDKLEGYNGETDQGEKKTVNQLNYAAEKVAKTPQSRRIVVTPCNPKRGHQNPLLIQFLPRQENHTIAFYANININEIIQEAAKTAEIQRIVSEKAKIKPGQLIVIITPLNTESCS
;
A
#
# COMPACT_ATOMS: atom_id res chain seq x y z
N MET A 1 19.38 11.35 -15.80
CA MET A 1 18.50 10.32 -15.19
C MET A 1 18.00 10.83 -13.85
N LYS A 2 16.68 11.01 -13.71
CA LYS A 2 15.84 10.97 -12.49
C LYS A 2 14.40 11.12 -13.00
N PRO A 3 13.59 10.05 -12.95
CA PRO A 3 12.68 9.96 -11.82
C PRO A 3 12.67 8.56 -11.19
N TYR A 4 12.80 8.51 -9.87
CA TYR A 4 12.61 7.30 -9.07
C TYR A 4 11.36 7.48 -8.21
N GLY A 5 10.18 7.50 -8.85
CA GLY A 5 8.86 7.54 -8.20
C GLY A 5 8.49 8.81 -7.40
N PRO A 6 7.28 8.85 -6.80
CA PRO A 6 6.17 7.92 -7.02
C PRO A 6 5.55 8.07 -8.42
N TYR A 7 4.81 7.05 -8.86
CA TYR A 7 4.08 7.04 -10.14
C TYR A 7 2.62 6.69 -9.92
N LEU A 8 1.72 7.32 -10.66
CA LEU A 8 0.28 7.05 -10.61
C LEU A 8 -0.21 6.50 -11.95
N ILE A 9 -0.78 5.29 -11.91
CA ILE A 9 -1.41 4.61 -13.04
C ILE A 9 -2.91 4.51 -12.75
N ARG A 10 -3.73 5.01 -13.68
CA ARG A 10 -5.18 4.83 -13.65
C ARG A 10 -5.57 3.93 -14.81
N ALA A 11 -6.24 2.83 -14.51
CA ALA A 11 -6.70 1.87 -15.49
C ALA A 11 -8.09 1.36 -15.11
N CYS A 12 -8.81 0.81 -16.09
CA CYS A 12 -10.11 0.20 -15.80
C CYS A 12 -9.92 -1.15 -15.12
N HIS A 13 -9.13 -2.03 -15.74
CA HIS A 13 -8.95 -3.42 -15.35
C HIS A 13 -7.47 -3.84 -15.23
N VAL A 14 -7.24 -5.04 -14.70
CA VAL A 14 -5.93 -5.60 -14.32
C VAL A 14 -4.94 -5.63 -15.48
N ASP A 15 -5.32 -6.17 -16.65
CA ASP A 15 -4.43 -6.26 -17.83
C ASP A 15 -3.85 -4.88 -18.26
N ALA A 16 -4.69 -3.85 -18.31
CA ALA A 16 -4.25 -2.51 -18.72
C ALA A 16 -3.30 -1.87 -17.70
N ALA A 17 -3.54 -2.09 -16.41
CA ALA A 17 -2.67 -1.63 -15.33
C ALA A 17 -1.33 -2.36 -15.33
N TRP A 18 -1.35 -3.70 -15.41
CA TRP A 18 -0.15 -4.54 -15.40
C TRP A 18 0.81 -4.17 -16.53
N ARG A 19 0.28 -3.99 -17.75
CA ARG A 19 1.10 -3.59 -18.91
C ARG A 19 1.72 -2.20 -18.73
N GLN A 20 0.96 -1.24 -18.21
CA GLN A 20 1.46 0.12 -17.95
C GLN A 20 2.54 0.12 -16.87
N ALA A 21 2.32 -0.59 -15.77
CA ALA A 21 3.25 -0.65 -14.64
C ALA A 21 4.56 -1.34 -15.03
N ASN A 22 4.49 -2.47 -15.74
CA ASN A 22 5.68 -3.18 -16.16
C ASN A 22 6.49 -2.40 -17.19
N ARG A 23 5.86 -1.76 -18.18
CA ARG A 23 6.57 -0.87 -19.13
C ARG A 23 7.26 0.29 -18.40
N LEU A 24 6.56 0.92 -17.46
CA LEU A 24 7.09 1.99 -16.64
C LEU A 24 8.35 1.56 -15.87
N ILE A 25 8.34 0.38 -15.25
CA ILE A 25 9.49 -0.13 -14.48
C ILE A 25 10.63 -0.55 -15.40
N LEU A 26 10.35 -1.19 -16.53
CA LEU A 26 11.39 -1.54 -17.52
C LEU A 26 12.08 -0.31 -18.12
N GLU A 27 11.37 0.82 -18.22
CA GLU A 27 11.90 2.08 -18.77
C GLU A 27 12.59 2.94 -17.70
N LYS A 28 12.01 3.04 -16.50
CA LYS A 28 12.40 4.03 -15.47
C LYS A 28 12.90 3.43 -14.16
N GLY A 29 12.85 2.10 -14.04
CA GLY A 29 13.31 1.42 -12.85
C GLY A 29 14.83 1.48 -12.70
N ILE A 30 15.29 1.47 -11.45
CA ILE A 30 16.74 1.40 -11.16
C ILE A 30 17.10 -0.03 -10.75
N PRO A 31 18.31 -0.50 -11.08
CA PRO A 31 18.80 -1.78 -10.58
C PRO A 31 18.97 -1.73 -9.07
N VAL A 32 18.39 -2.71 -8.38
CA VAL A 32 18.49 -2.92 -6.93
C VAL A 32 18.64 -4.42 -6.66
N THR A 33 19.52 -4.78 -5.74
CA THR A 33 19.64 -6.16 -5.25
C THR A 33 18.76 -6.36 -4.01
N THR A 34 18.17 -7.55 -3.87
CA THR A 34 17.37 -7.91 -2.69
C THR A 34 18.18 -7.87 -1.39
N GLU A 35 17.50 -7.85 -0.24
CA GLU A 35 18.14 -7.75 1.09
C GLU A 35 19.19 -8.84 1.34
N ASP A 36 18.89 -10.07 0.90
CA ASP A 36 19.76 -11.25 0.97
C ASP A 36 20.85 -11.27 -0.12
N ARG A 37 20.86 -10.28 -1.01
CA ARG A 37 21.78 -10.13 -2.15
C ARG A 37 21.75 -11.27 -3.17
N ASN A 38 20.69 -12.07 -3.16
CA ASN A 38 20.59 -13.24 -4.04
C ASN A 38 19.93 -12.93 -5.39
N GLN A 39 19.18 -11.83 -5.49
CA GLN A 39 18.40 -11.52 -6.68
C GLN A 39 18.54 -10.06 -7.06
N GLU A 40 18.69 -9.81 -8.36
CA GLU A 40 18.66 -8.48 -8.94
C GLU A 40 17.26 -8.13 -9.45
N THR A 41 16.90 -6.86 -9.31
CA THR A 41 15.59 -6.33 -9.71
C THR A 41 15.72 -4.97 -10.36
N LEU A 42 14.79 -4.64 -11.26
CA LEU A 42 14.47 -3.25 -11.61
C LEU A 42 13.36 -2.78 -10.67
N GLU A 43 13.62 -1.75 -9.88
CA GLU A 43 12.70 -1.24 -8.85
C GLU A 43 12.21 0.16 -9.23
N THR A 44 11.02 0.54 -8.76
CA THR A 44 10.54 1.92 -8.62
C THR A 44 9.87 2.05 -7.26
N ILE A 45 9.89 3.24 -6.68
CA ILE A 45 9.21 3.47 -5.40
C ILE A 45 7.83 4.09 -5.59
N GLY A 46 6.91 3.76 -4.70
CA GLY A 46 5.56 4.33 -4.68
C GLY A 46 4.86 4.24 -6.03
N CYS A 47 4.73 3.04 -6.59
CA CYS A 47 3.88 2.81 -7.75
C CYS A 47 2.43 2.63 -7.28
N ILE A 48 1.59 3.63 -7.55
CA ILE A 48 0.17 3.63 -7.23
C ILE A 48 -0.61 3.22 -8.47
N ILE A 49 -1.38 2.14 -8.37
CA ILE A 49 -2.29 1.70 -9.43
C ILE A 49 -3.71 1.82 -8.91
N HIS A 50 -4.57 2.50 -9.66
CA HIS A 50 -5.99 2.65 -9.38
C HIS A 50 -6.82 1.98 -10.48
N LEU A 51 -7.54 0.93 -10.09
CA LEU A 51 -8.50 0.19 -10.90
C LEU A 51 -9.90 0.73 -10.66
N THR A 52 -10.51 1.30 -11.70
CA THR A 52 -11.86 1.87 -11.60
C THR A 52 -12.96 0.81 -11.69
N ASP A 53 -12.72 -0.28 -12.42
CA ASP A 53 -13.62 -1.44 -12.50
C ASP A 53 -12.83 -2.69 -12.89
N TRP A 54 -12.29 -3.37 -11.88
CA TRP A 54 -11.44 -4.54 -12.10
C TRP A 54 -12.15 -5.69 -12.82
N ARG A 55 -13.49 -5.74 -12.76
CA ARG A 55 -14.32 -6.78 -13.38
C ARG A 55 -14.55 -6.54 -14.87
N SER A 56 -14.20 -5.37 -15.39
CA SER A 56 -14.41 -5.00 -16.79
C SER A 56 -13.44 -5.70 -17.77
N GLY A 57 -12.51 -6.50 -17.27
CA GLY A 57 -11.47 -7.16 -18.05
C GLY A 57 -11.12 -8.53 -17.47
N PRO A 58 -10.11 -9.21 -18.04
CA PRO A 58 -9.72 -10.53 -17.57
C PRO A 58 -9.12 -10.45 -16.15
N ILE A 59 -9.31 -11.52 -15.38
CA ILE A 59 -8.79 -11.63 -14.00
C ILE A 59 -7.26 -11.56 -13.99
N LEU A 60 -6.63 -12.22 -14.97
CA LEU A 60 -5.19 -12.18 -15.21
C LEU A 60 -4.89 -11.43 -16.53
N PRO A 61 -3.73 -10.77 -16.65
CA PRO A 61 -3.29 -10.16 -17.89
C PRO A 61 -3.26 -11.15 -19.05
N ARG A 62 -3.44 -10.65 -20.27
CA ARG A 62 -3.31 -11.50 -21.46
C ARG A 62 -1.83 -11.79 -21.69
N GLY A 63 -1.47 -13.05 -21.94
CA GLY A 63 -0.07 -13.48 -22.02
C GLY A 63 0.67 -13.37 -20.68
N TYR A 64 -0.06 -13.38 -19.56
CA TYR A 64 0.54 -13.30 -18.24
C TYR A 64 1.61 -14.39 -18.01
N ILE A 65 2.76 -13.97 -17.48
CA ILE A 65 3.95 -14.81 -17.27
C ILE A 65 4.04 -15.39 -15.85
N GLY A 66 2.98 -15.24 -15.06
CA GLY A 66 2.85 -15.87 -13.74
C GLY A 66 2.01 -17.14 -13.82
N MET A 67 1.23 -17.43 -12.78
CA MET A 67 0.39 -18.62 -12.79
C MET A 67 -0.78 -18.53 -13.79
N ASP A 68 -1.25 -19.67 -14.28
CA ASP A 68 -2.46 -19.74 -15.10
C ASP A 68 -3.74 -19.57 -14.27
N GLU A 69 -4.86 -19.31 -14.96
CA GLU A 69 -6.15 -19.07 -14.32
C GLU A 69 -6.70 -20.31 -13.57
N ALA A 70 -6.37 -21.51 -14.03
CA ALA A 70 -6.78 -22.75 -13.39
C ALA A 70 -6.09 -22.92 -12.03
N THR A 71 -4.79 -22.67 -11.98
CA THR A 71 -3.96 -22.66 -10.76
C THR A 71 -4.42 -21.55 -9.83
N LEU A 72 -4.63 -20.34 -10.36
CA LEU A 72 -5.15 -19.22 -9.58
C LEU A 72 -6.44 -19.61 -8.84
N LYS A 73 -7.43 -20.14 -9.55
CA LYS A 73 -8.73 -20.52 -8.97
C LYS A 73 -8.65 -21.77 -8.09
N GLY A 74 -7.85 -22.74 -8.48
CA GLY A 74 -7.78 -24.05 -7.83
C GLY A 74 -6.91 -24.09 -6.59
N SER A 75 -5.88 -23.25 -6.48
CA SER A 75 -4.90 -23.32 -5.38
C SER A 75 -4.58 -21.99 -4.72
N TYR A 76 -4.48 -20.89 -5.47
CA TYR A 76 -4.06 -19.60 -4.90
C TYR A 76 -5.22 -18.85 -4.21
N ILE A 77 -6.37 -18.68 -4.88
CA ILE A 77 -7.56 -18.05 -4.29
C ILE A 77 -8.05 -18.78 -3.02
N PRO A 78 -8.06 -20.12 -2.95
CA PRO A 78 -8.37 -20.84 -1.71
C PRO A 78 -7.51 -20.43 -0.50
N GLN A 79 -6.26 -19.99 -0.70
CA GLN A 79 -5.40 -19.52 0.40
C GLN A 79 -5.82 -18.17 0.98
N TYR A 80 -6.63 -17.37 0.26
CA TYR A 80 -7.25 -16.16 0.78
C TYR A 80 -8.52 -16.47 1.60
N LEU A 81 -9.17 -17.59 1.32
CA LEU A 81 -10.33 -18.08 2.07
C LEU A 81 -9.90 -18.80 3.35
N ALA A 82 -8.84 -19.62 3.28
CA ALA A 82 -8.38 -20.42 4.39
C ALA A 82 -7.82 -19.56 5.54
N SER A 83 -8.27 -19.84 6.76
CA SER A 83 -7.69 -19.25 7.98
C SER A 83 -6.43 -19.98 8.44
N ASP A 84 -6.07 -21.10 7.81
CA ASP A 84 -4.84 -21.82 8.07
C ASP A 84 -3.81 -21.53 6.98
N LYS A 85 -2.54 -21.45 7.38
CA LYS A 85 -1.40 -21.25 6.48
C LYS A 85 -0.71 -22.55 6.10
N GLY A 86 -1.08 -23.67 6.72
CA GLY A 86 -0.46 -24.98 6.45
C GLY A 86 1.05 -24.94 6.68
N THR A 87 1.83 -25.40 5.71
CA THR A 87 3.30 -25.41 5.76
C THR A 87 3.94 -24.08 5.32
N HIS A 88 3.16 -23.12 4.84
CA HIS A 88 3.69 -21.83 4.41
C HIS A 88 4.11 -20.97 5.61
N THR A 89 5.12 -20.11 5.43
CA THR A 89 5.49 -19.11 6.45
C THR A 89 4.28 -18.23 6.82
N TYR A 90 3.49 -17.85 5.81
CA TYR A 90 2.21 -17.19 5.94
C TYR A 90 1.34 -17.49 4.71
N THR A 91 0.02 -17.30 4.85
CA THR A 91 -0.91 -17.11 3.74
C THR A 91 -1.72 -15.84 4.02
N TYR A 92 -2.22 -15.18 2.98
CA TYR A 92 -2.99 -13.95 3.17
C TYR A 92 -4.32 -14.20 3.88
N GLY A 93 -4.97 -15.34 3.66
CA GLY A 93 -6.16 -15.73 4.41
C GLY A 93 -5.89 -15.91 5.90
N TRP A 94 -4.80 -16.60 6.28
CA TRP A 94 -4.41 -16.72 7.70
C TRP A 94 -4.09 -15.36 8.32
N CYS A 95 -3.34 -14.50 7.62
CA CYS A 95 -3.04 -13.14 8.08
C CYS A 95 -4.31 -12.34 8.37
N ALA A 96 -5.27 -12.36 7.44
CA ALA A 96 -6.50 -11.59 7.57
C ALA A 96 -7.48 -12.21 8.59
N ARG A 97 -7.50 -13.53 8.76
CA ARG A 97 -8.57 -14.22 9.50
C ARG A 97 -8.19 -14.74 10.88
N LYS A 98 -6.91 -14.98 11.14
CA LYS A 98 -6.46 -15.71 12.36
C LYS A 98 -5.21 -15.14 13.01
N ARG A 99 -4.26 -14.56 12.26
CA ARG A 99 -2.94 -14.13 12.76
C ARG A 99 -2.98 -13.30 14.03
N PHE A 100 -3.98 -12.42 14.16
CA PHE A 100 -4.11 -11.53 15.31
C PHE A 100 -5.22 -11.95 16.29
N GLY A 101 -5.69 -13.19 16.21
CA GLY A 101 -6.77 -13.72 17.06
C GLY A 101 -8.17 -13.19 16.69
N VAL A 102 -8.31 -12.53 15.54
CA VAL A 102 -9.56 -11.94 15.05
C VAL A 102 -9.71 -12.17 13.55
N ASN A 103 -10.95 -12.44 13.11
CA ASN A 103 -11.30 -12.46 11.70
C ASN A 103 -11.50 -11.04 11.18
N GLN A 104 -10.42 -10.40 10.72
CA GLN A 104 -10.43 -8.99 10.34
C GLN A 104 -11.31 -8.70 9.12
N VAL A 105 -11.47 -9.67 8.20
CA VAL A 105 -12.33 -9.50 7.00
C VAL A 105 -13.79 -9.37 7.41
N GLU A 106 -14.25 -10.26 8.29
CA GLU A 106 -15.59 -10.24 8.86
C GLU A 106 -15.82 -8.97 9.70
N GLU A 107 -14.89 -8.63 10.59
CA GLU A 107 -15.00 -7.43 11.41
C GLU A 107 -14.99 -6.15 10.56
N ALA A 108 -14.22 -6.11 9.47
CA ALA A 108 -14.24 -5.00 8.54
C ALA A 108 -15.61 -4.87 7.84
N GLY A 109 -16.19 -5.97 7.36
CA GLY A 109 -17.56 -5.97 6.79
C GLY A 109 -18.61 -5.47 7.79
N LYS A 110 -18.53 -5.92 9.05
CA LYS A 110 -19.42 -5.43 10.13
C LYS A 110 -19.21 -3.94 10.41
N ALA A 111 -17.96 -3.49 10.46
CA ALA A 111 -17.58 -2.11 10.74
C ALA A 111 -18.08 -1.15 9.64
N LEU A 112 -17.99 -1.53 8.37
CA LEU A 112 -18.42 -0.72 7.22
C LEU A 112 -19.92 -0.40 7.17
N ARG A 113 -20.74 -1.08 7.97
CA ARG A 113 -22.16 -0.70 8.16
C ARG A 113 -22.33 0.53 9.03
N LYS A 114 -21.40 0.77 9.95
CA LYS A 114 -21.46 1.82 10.98
C LYS A 114 -20.43 2.93 10.77
N SER A 115 -19.30 2.60 10.14
CA SER A 115 -18.19 3.48 9.82
C SER A 115 -17.96 3.48 8.31
N ASN A 116 -17.41 4.56 7.78
CA ASN A 116 -17.02 4.62 6.37
C ASN A 116 -15.62 4.03 6.12
N THR A 117 -14.91 3.56 7.15
CA THR A 117 -13.56 2.98 7.01
C THR A 117 -13.37 1.79 7.94
N ALA A 118 -12.68 0.76 7.43
CA ALA A 118 -12.23 -0.42 8.14
C ALA A 118 -10.84 -0.85 7.67
N ILE A 119 -10.11 -1.58 8.51
CA ILE A 119 -8.69 -1.89 8.29
C ILE A 119 -8.47 -3.38 8.47
N ILE A 120 -7.65 -3.96 7.60
CA ILE A 120 -7.11 -5.32 7.72
C ILE A 120 -5.59 -5.20 7.78
N GLN A 121 -5.02 -5.56 8.92
CA GLN A 121 -3.57 -5.52 9.16
C GLN A 121 -2.95 -6.86 8.77
N PHE A 122 -1.81 -6.81 8.08
CA PHE A 122 -1.01 -7.99 7.77
C PHE A 122 0.32 -7.96 8.49
N TRP A 123 1.00 -6.82 8.58
CA TRP A 123 2.32 -6.71 9.23
C TRP A 123 2.22 -6.78 10.76
N ASN A 124 2.96 -7.66 11.40
CA ASN A 124 3.07 -7.79 12.85
C ASN A 124 4.49 -7.42 13.31
N PRO A 125 4.73 -6.25 13.93
CA PRO A 125 6.08 -5.86 14.36
C PRO A 125 6.79 -6.88 15.27
N ALA A 126 6.05 -7.63 16.09
CA ALA A 126 6.62 -8.64 17.00
C ALA A 126 7.27 -9.82 16.23
N SER A 127 6.70 -10.20 15.09
CA SER A 127 7.16 -11.32 14.27
C SER A 127 7.94 -10.90 13.03
N ASP A 128 7.49 -9.87 12.32
CA ASP A 128 7.94 -9.58 10.97
C ASP A 128 9.24 -8.78 10.89
N THR A 129 9.60 -8.06 11.95
CA THR A 129 10.86 -7.30 12.02
C THR A 129 12.10 -8.19 11.83
N LEU A 130 12.06 -9.43 12.32
CA LEU A 130 13.14 -10.40 12.21
C LEU A 130 12.83 -11.52 11.20
N ASN A 131 11.65 -11.53 10.59
CA ASN A 131 11.26 -12.56 9.64
C ASN A 131 11.98 -12.33 8.28
N GLN A 132 12.52 -13.40 7.70
CA GLN A 132 13.11 -13.35 6.36
C GLN A 132 12.04 -13.30 5.27
N ASN A 133 10.86 -13.87 5.52
CA ASN A 133 9.76 -13.92 4.56
C ASN A 133 8.46 -13.35 5.17
N PRO A 134 8.43 -12.06 5.56
CA PRO A 134 7.20 -11.44 6.06
C PRO A 134 6.20 -11.20 4.92
N PRO A 135 4.91 -10.96 5.21
CA PRO A 135 3.92 -10.68 4.18
C PRO A 135 4.27 -9.45 3.34
N CYS A 136 4.04 -9.52 2.04
CA CYS A 136 4.28 -8.40 1.11
C CYS A 136 3.18 -7.34 1.20
N ILE A 137 1.92 -7.76 1.34
CA ILE A 137 0.83 -6.89 1.76
C ILE A 137 1.05 -6.57 3.25
N SER A 138 1.04 -5.29 3.60
CA SER A 138 1.16 -4.87 5.01
C SER A 138 -0.17 -4.46 5.60
N MET A 139 -1.06 -3.86 4.80
CA MET A 139 -2.33 -3.32 5.26
C MET A 139 -3.31 -3.19 4.09
N ILE A 140 -4.60 -3.40 4.37
CA ILE A 140 -5.70 -3.05 3.47
C ILE A 140 -6.63 -2.10 4.23
N VAL A 141 -6.93 -0.96 3.62
CA VAL A 141 -7.97 -0.04 4.07
C VAL A 141 -9.17 -0.25 3.16
N LEU A 142 -10.27 -0.69 3.75
CA LEU A 142 -11.57 -0.72 3.09
C LEU A 142 -12.32 0.55 3.48
N HIS A 143 -12.93 1.22 2.51
CA HIS A 143 -13.76 2.37 2.80
C HIS A 143 -15.00 2.43 1.93
N ARG A 144 -16.07 2.97 2.50
CA ARG A 144 -17.39 3.06 1.89
C ARG A 144 -17.61 4.47 1.33
N THR A 145 -18.03 4.54 0.07
CA THR A 145 -18.54 5.75 -0.58
C THR A 145 -19.94 5.48 -1.09
N GLY A 146 -20.95 6.07 -0.43
CA GLY A 146 -22.34 5.70 -0.66
C GLY A 146 -22.55 4.21 -0.41
N ASP A 147 -23.04 3.49 -1.43
CA ASP A 147 -23.23 2.04 -1.36
C ASP A 147 -22.01 1.21 -1.78
N HIS A 148 -20.90 1.83 -2.22
CA HIS A 148 -19.75 1.10 -2.76
C HIS A 148 -18.64 0.95 -1.73
N VAL A 149 -18.07 -0.26 -1.63
CA VAL A 149 -16.85 -0.56 -0.88
C VAL A 149 -15.67 -0.48 -1.81
N ASN A 150 -14.67 0.32 -1.45
CA ASN A 150 -13.41 0.46 -2.16
C ASN A 150 -12.29 -0.14 -1.32
N ALA A 151 -11.26 -0.68 -1.97
CA ALA A 151 -10.07 -1.19 -1.32
C ALA A 151 -8.85 -0.33 -1.65
N VAL A 152 -8.05 0.01 -0.64
CA VAL A 152 -6.70 0.55 -0.80
C VAL A 152 -5.70 -0.36 -0.09
N VAL A 153 -4.77 -0.90 -0.85
CA VAL A 153 -3.85 -1.96 -0.43
C VAL A 153 -2.44 -1.39 -0.38
N TYR A 154 -1.79 -1.46 0.77
CA TYR A 154 -0.38 -1.10 0.91
C TYR A 154 0.50 -2.35 0.82
N LEU A 155 1.37 -2.39 -0.19
CA LEU A 155 2.35 -3.45 -0.39
C LEU A 155 3.75 -2.91 -0.16
N ARG A 156 4.46 -3.45 0.84
CA ARG A 156 5.84 -3.02 1.14
C ARG A 156 6.86 -3.39 0.06
N SER A 157 6.56 -4.45 -0.70
CA SER A 157 7.37 -5.01 -1.76
C SER A 157 6.44 -5.77 -2.69
N ASN A 158 6.51 -5.53 -3.99
CA ASN A 158 5.57 -6.15 -4.91
C ASN A 158 6.23 -6.44 -6.27
N ASP A 159 6.28 -7.73 -6.62
CA ASP A 159 6.70 -8.21 -7.93
C ASP A 159 5.57 -7.91 -8.92
N MET A 160 5.81 -6.91 -9.78
CA MET A 160 4.83 -6.43 -10.73
C MET A 160 4.68 -7.36 -11.93
N ALA A 161 5.68 -8.19 -12.19
CA ALA A 161 5.67 -9.11 -13.32
C ALA A 161 4.79 -10.32 -13.03
N ARG A 162 4.95 -10.93 -11.85
CA ARG A 162 4.36 -12.24 -11.51
C ARG A 162 3.55 -12.31 -10.22
N ALA A 163 3.52 -11.29 -9.36
CA ALA A 163 2.74 -11.38 -8.11
C ALA A 163 1.56 -10.40 -8.09
N TRP A 164 1.72 -9.18 -8.63
CA TRP A 164 0.69 -8.15 -8.54
C TRP A 164 -0.67 -8.58 -9.11
N PRO A 165 -0.79 -9.21 -10.29
CA PRO A 165 -2.09 -9.68 -10.77
C PRO A 165 -2.75 -10.72 -9.87
N GLU A 166 -1.96 -11.63 -9.31
CA GLU A 166 -2.42 -12.69 -8.41
C GLU A 166 -2.92 -12.10 -7.08
N ASP A 167 -2.12 -11.20 -6.49
CA ASP A 167 -2.47 -10.48 -5.26
C ASP A 167 -3.77 -9.69 -5.46
N VAL A 168 -3.90 -8.94 -6.56
CA VAL A 168 -5.11 -8.16 -6.88
C VAL A 168 -6.32 -9.07 -7.07
N ALA A 169 -6.17 -10.22 -7.73
CA ALA A 169 -7.25 -11.18 -7.89
C ALA A 169 -7.72 -11.73 -6.53
N GLY A 170 -6.80 -12.14 -5.66
CA GLY A 170 -7.13 -12.63 -4.32
C GLY A 170 -7.86 -11.60 -3.46
N ILE A 171 -7.35 -10.35 -3.44
CA ILE A 171 -7.97 -9.26 -2.68
C ILE A 171 -9.37 -8.96 -3.20
N ASN A 172 -9.54 -8.84 -4.52
CA ASN A 172 -10.81 -8.43 -5.11
C ASN A 172 -11.87 -9.53 -5.04
N ILE A 173 -11.51 -10.76 -5.40
CA ILE A 173 -12.43 -11.91 -5.44
C ILE A 173 -12.84 -12.32 -4.02
N VAL A 174 -11.93 -12.23 -3.05
CA VAL A 174 -12.18 -12.70 -1.69
C VAL A 174 -12.50 -11.54 -0.75
N PHE A 175 -11.50 -10.75 -0.35
CA PHE A 175 -11.67 -9.79 0.74
C PHE A 175 -12.64 -8.65 0.42
N LEU A 176 -12.53 -8.07 -0.78
CA LEU A 176 -13.40 -6.98 -1.20
C LEU A 176 -14.84 -7.47 -1.42
N THR A 177 -15.01 -8.62 -2.07
CA THR A 177 -16.34 -9.21 -2.29
C THR A 177 -17.01 -9.62 -0.97
N GLU A 178 -16.25 -10.20 -0.04
CA GLU A 178 -16.76 -10.53 1.30
C GLU A 178 -17.16 -9.28 2.06
N ALA A 179 -16.34 -8.23 2.10
CA ALA A 179 -16.71 -6.97 2.74
C ALA A 179 -17.95 -6.32 2.09
N ALA A 180 -18.04 -6.34 0.76
CA ALA A 180 -19.20 -5.83 0.02
C ALA A 180 -20.48 -6.64 0.29
N SER A 181 -20.38 -7.92 0.62
CA SER A 181 -21.54 -8.76 1.01
C SER A 181 -22.27 -8.28 2.26
N TYR A 182 -21.60 -7.49 3.12
CA TYR A 182 -22.23 -6.88 4.29
C TYR A 182 -23.06 -5.63 3.94
N LEU A 183 -23.03 -5.18 2.69
CA LEU A 183 -23.83 -4.08 2.13
C LEU A 183 -24.82 -4.59 1.07
N LYS A 184 -24.50 -4.47 -0.23
CA LYS A 184 -25.35 -4.90 -1.36
C LYS A 184 -24.69 -6.00 -2.20
N GLY A 185 -23.70 -6.71 -1.65
CA GLY A 185 -22.99 -7.77 -2.37
C GLY A 185 -22.20 -7.24 -3.56
N VAL A 186 -22.24 -7.98 -4.67
CA VAL A 186 -21.44 -7.69 -5.88
C VAL A 186 -21.74 -6.30 -6.45
N GLU A 187 -22.96 -5.79 -6.30
CA GLU A 187 -23.34 -4.45 -6.77
C GLU A 187 -22.64 -3.33 -5.99
N SER A 188 -22.28 -3.59 -4.73
CA SER A 188 -21.52 -2.66 -3.88
C SER A 188 -20.00 -2.74 -4.05
N ILE A 189 -19.47 -3.50 -5.00
CA ILE A 189 -18.02 -3.53 -5.27
C ILE A 189 -17.61 -2.25 -6.01
N GLY A 190 -16.74 -1.46 -5.38
CA GLY A 190 -16.15 -0.24 -5.92
C GLY A 190 -14.75 -0.45 -6.50
N THR A 191 -13.90 0.55 -6.29
CA THR A 191 -12.54 0.64 -6.85
C THR A 191 -11.50 -0.11 -6.03
N THR A 192 -10.39 -0.47 -6.66
CA THR A 192 -9.21 -1.04 -5.99
C THR A 192 -7.99 -0.20 -6.29
N THR A 193 -7.29 0.25 -5.24
CA THR A 193 -6.04 1.00 -5.37
C THR A 193 -4.91 0.22 -4.69
N THR A 194 -3.85 -0.11 -5.40
CA THR A 194 -2.64 -0.69 -4.80
C THR A 194 -1.55 0.37 -4.71
N ILE A 195 -0.91 0.45 -3.55
CA ILE A 195 0.26 1.29 -3.27
C ILE A 195 1.44 0.36 -3.08
N SER A 196 2.25 0.22 -4.10
CA SER A 196 3.46 -0.61 -4.05
C SER A 196 4.64 0.28 -3.67
N ALA A 197 5.03 0.25 -2.40
CA ALA A 197 6.14 1.05 -1.86
C ALA A 197 7.44 0.75 -2.60
N SER A 198 7.69 -0.52 -2.90
CA SER A 198 8.77 -1.02 -3.74
C SER A 198 8.20 -1.92 -4.84
N ALA A 199 7.83 -1.32 -5.96
CA ALA A 199 7.34 -2.03 -7.15
C ALA A 199 8.51 -2.45 -8.03
N HIS A 200 8.64 -3.74 -8.33
CA HIS A 200 9.83 -4.23 -9.01
C HIS A 200 9.56 -5.38 -9.98
N ILE A 201 10.53 -5.61 -10.85
CA ILE A 201 10.62 -6.76 -11.76
C ILE A 201 11.92 -7.47 -11.44
N TYR A 202 11.88 -8.79 -11.25
CA TYR A 202 13.09 -9.59 -11.16
C TYR A 202 13.80 -9.69 -12.50
N ARG A 203 15.13 -9.59 -12.50
CA ARG A 203 15.95 -9.74 -13.72
C ARG A 203 15.62 -11.03 -14.47
N THR A 204 15.36 -12.11 -13.74
CA THR A 204 14.99 -13.43 -14.28
C THR A 204 13.66 -13.45 -15.02
N SER A 205 12.80 -12.43 -14.86
CA SER A 205 11.51 -12.31 -15.55
C SER A 205 11.54 -11.29 -16.70
N GLU A 206 12.63 -10.55 -16.90
CA GLU A 206 12.64 -9.42 -17.83
C GLU A 206 12.50 -9.82 -19.30
N GLU A 207 13.18 -10.87 -19.73
CA GLU A 207 13.16 -11.33 -21.13
C GLU A 207 11.75 -11.75 -21.56
N GLU A 208 11.18 -12.72 -20.83
CA GLU A 208 9.81 -13.23 -21.04
C GLU A 208 8.76 -12.10 -20.96
N LEU A 209 8.93 -11.16 -20.02
CA LEU A 209 8.05 -10.01 -19.89
C LEU A 209 8.16 -9.07 -21.09
N ARG A 210 9.37 -8.80 -21.61
CA ARG A 210 9.57 -7.94 -22.78
C ARG A 210 8.94 -8.54 -24.02
N GLU A 211 9.10 -9.85 -24.22
CA GLU A 211 8.44 -10.59 -25.31
C GLU A 211 6.92 -10.42 -25.22
N THR A 212 6.34 -10.69 -24.04
CA THR A 212 4.91 -10.55 -23.76
C THR A 212 4.37 -9.13 -24.01
N LEU A 213 5.15 -8.11 -23.64
CA LEU A 213 4.77 -6.71 -23.81
C LEU A 213 4.97 -6.19 -25.23
N SER A 214 5.81 -6.85 -26.04
CA SER A 214 6.04 -6.54 -27.46
C SER A 214 4.88 -7.00 -28.36
N GLN A 215 4.20 -8.08 -27.96
CA GLN A 215 3.01 -8.58 -28.65
C GLN A 215 1.93 -7.50 -28.62
N THR A 216 1.63 -6.93 -29.79
CA THR A 216 0.79 -5.75 -29.93
C THR A 216 -0.66 -6.09 -29.57
N MET A 217 -1.04 -5.81 -28.33
CA MET A 217 -2.45 -5.86 -27.92
C MET A 217 -3.01 -4.44 -27.93
N THR A 218 -4.09 -4.23 -28.66
CA THR A 218 -4.83 -2.97 -28.70
C THR A 218 -5.19 -2.57 -27.27
N PRO A 219 -4.81 -1.36 -26.80
CA PRO A 219 -5.23 -0.88 -25.50
C PRO A 219 -6.76 -0.83 -25.46
N THR A 220 -7.39 -1.60 -24.57
CA THR A 220 -8.83 -1.52 -24.29
C THR A 220 -9.10 -0.30 -23.41
N VAL A 221 -8.80 0.90 -23.90
CA VAL A 221 -9.26 2.13 -23.25
C VAL A 221 -10.58 2.52 -23.89
N ARG A 222 -11.70 1.99 -23.37
CA ARG A 222 -12.99 2.65 -23.55
C ARG A 222 -12.96 3.92 -22.69
N ARG A 223 -12.54 5.05 -23.28
CA ARG A 223 -12.86 6.37 -22.72
C ARG A 223 -14.37 6.53 -22.78
N ARG A 224 -15.10 6.19 -21.71
CA ARG A 224 -16.40 6.81 -21.48
C ARG A 224 -16.12 8.29 -21.19
N ARG A 225 -16.25 9.13 -22.22
CA ARG A 225 -16.38 10.58 -22.04
C ARG A 225 -17.78 10.81 -21.49
N GLU A 226 -17.91 10.92 -20.17
CA GLU A 226 -19.08 11.59 -19.59
C GLU A 226 -18.75 13.09 -19.54
N PRO A 227 -19.53 13.94 -20.22
CA PRO A 227 -19.38 15.38 -20.12
C PRO A 227 -19.94 15.86 -18.76
N GLU A 228 -19.26 16.81 -18.13
CA GLU A 228 -19.74 17.65 -17.01
C GLU A 228 -19.68 17.11 -15.56
N ARG A 229 -18.84 16.13 -15.23
CA ARG A 229 -18.64 15.72 -13.81
C ARG A 229 -17.38 16.33 -13.19
N ARG A 230 -17.45 16.70 -11.90
CA ARG A 230 -16.28 16.85 -11.01
C ARG A 230 -15.31 15.70 -11.33
N ALA A 231 -14.01 16.00 -11.42
CA ALA A 231 -13.01 14.99 -11.74
C ALA A 231 -13.16 13.79 -10.79
N THR A 232 -13.21 12.58 -11.36
CA THR A 232 -13.46 11.32 -10.63
C THR A 232 -12.58 11.22 -9.40
N GLY A 233 -13.15 10.72 -8.29
CA GLY A 233 -12.42 10.48 -7.05
C GLY A 233 -11.24 9.51 -7.20
N GLY A 234 -10.57 9.26 -6.08
CA GLY A 234 -9.43 8.37 -5.96
C GLY A 234 -8.09 9.11 -5.83
N PRO A 235 -6.97 8.48 -6.22
CA PRO A 235 -5.64 8.98 -5.88
C PRO A 235 -5.20 10.19 -6.70
N ILE A 236 -4.71 11.24 -6.04
CA ILE A 236 -4.18 12.45 -6.69
C ILE A 236 -2.79 12.74 -6.17
N MET A 237 -1.84 12.86 -7.09
CA MET A 237 -0.46 13.17 -6.75
C MET A 237 -0.25 14.67 -6.64
N ILE A 238 0.29 15.10 -5.50
CA ILE A 238 0.55 16.50 -5.17
C ILE A 238 2.04 16.63 -4.84
N GLU A 239 2.77 17.34 -5.69
CA GLU A 239 4.16 17.69 -5.38
C GLU A 239 4.22 19.01 -4.61
N ALA A 240 5.01 19.03 -3.54
CA ALA A 240 5.25 20.19 -2.71
C ALA A 240 6.68 20.19 -2.18
N THR A 241 7.18 21.37 -1.85
CA THR A 241 8.46 21.53 -1.16
C THR A 241 8.29 21.17 0.30
N THR A 242 7.24 21.68 0.95
CA THR A 242 7.01 21.55 2.38
C THR A 242 5.64 20.95 2.72
N ILE A 243 5.42 20.53 3.97
CA ILE A 243 4.14 20.00 4.46
C ILE A 243 3.05 21.07 4.33
N ARG A 244 3.33 22.31 4.75
CA ARG A 244 2.33 23.40 4.67
C ARG A 244 1.90 23.67 3.22
N GLU A 245 2.85 23.68 2.29
CA GLU A 245 2.55 23.82 0.86
C GLU A 245 1.71 22.64 0.34
N ALA A 246 2.00 21.41 0.78
CA ALA A 246 1.25 20.21 0.39
C ALA A 246 -0.22 20.29 0.85
N VAL A 247 -0.47 20.75 2.07
CA VAL A 247 -1.83 20.90 2.62
C VAL A 247 -2.61 21.98 1.88
N GLU A 248 -1.98 23.13 1.62
CA GLU A 248 -2.60 24.21 0.85
C GLU A 248 -3.01 23.75 -0.57
N LYS A 249 -2.14 23.00 -1.24
CA LYS A 249 -2.46 22.38 -2.53
C LYS A 249 -3.58 21.34 -2.41
N THR A 250 -3.60 20.56 -1.32
CA THR A 250 -4.65 19.55 -1.08
C THR A 250 -6.02 20.20 -0.91
N ARG A 251 -6.14 21.31 -0.19
CA ARG A 251 -7.39 22.07 -0.05
C ARG A 251 -7.94 22.53 -1.40
N LYS A 252 -7.09 23.13 -2.24
CA LYS A 252 -7.46 23.55 -3.60
C LYS A 252 -7.91 22.40 -4.49
N VAL A 253 -7.32 21.22 -4.32
CA VAL A 253 -7.72 20.00 -5.03
C VAL A 253 -9.07 19.50 -4.50
N ALA A 254 -9.28 19.47 -3.18
CA ALA A 254 -10.52 19.01 -2.56
C ALA A 254 -11.74 19.82 -3.03
N GLU A 255 -11.59 21.14 -3.24
CA GLU A 255 -12.65 22.01 -3.78
C GLU A 255 -13.12 21.61 -5.20
N ARG A 256 -12.27 20.94 -6.00
CA ARG A 256 -12.48 20.71 -7.44
C ARG A 256 -12.80 19.26 -7.80
N HIS A 257 -12.61 18.34 -6.86
CA HIS A 257 -12.69 16.89 -7.11
C HIS A 257 -13.90 16.25 -6.43
N ALA A 258 -14.36 15.14 -7.01
CA ALA A 258 -15.36 14.30 -6.36
C ALA A 258 -14.71 13.48 -5.25
N GLU A 259 -15.47 13.22 -4.18
CA GLU A 259 -15.07 12.28 -3.14
C GLU A 259 -15.28 10.81 -3.59
N PRO A 260 -14.50 9.86 -3.05
CA PRO A 260 -13.46 10.05 -2.04
C PRO A 260 -12.13 10.50 -2.66
N LEU A 261 -11.32 11.26 -1.95
CA LEU A 261 -10.01 11.76 -2.42
C LEU A 261 -8.86 11.04 -1.71
N TYR A 262 -7.84 10.57 -2.42
CA TYR A 262 -6.63 9.98 -1.81
C TYR A 262 -5.38 10.80 -2.16
N PRO A 263 -5.06 11.86 -1.41
CA PRO A 263 -3.90 12.68 -1.74
C PRO A 263 -2.61 11.88 -1.48
N ILE A 264 -1.71 11.94 -2.47
CA ILE A 264 -0.35 11.38 -2.45
C ILE A 264 0.59 12.58 -2.45
N LEU A 265 1.02 12.98 -1.25
CA LEU A 265 1.83 14.16 -1.03
C LEU A 265 3.31 13.80 -1.17
N LYS A 266 3.95 14.27 -2.24
CA LYS A 266 5.39 14.15 -2.45
C LYS A 266 6.07 15.42 -1.93
N ILE A 267 6.63 15.33 -0.72
CA ILE A 267 7.22 16.44 0.03
C ILE A 267 8.74 16.34 -0.04
N ARG A 268 9.39 17.33 -0.65
CA ARG A 268 10.83 17.32 -0.92
C ARG A 268 11.68 17.68 0.30
N ARG A 269 11.20 18.59 1.15
CA ARG A 269 11.89 19.14 2.31
C ARG A 269 10.87 19.36 3.43
N PRO A 270 10.46 18.29 4.13
CA PRO A 270 9.53 18.44 5.24
C PRO A 270 10.13 19.37 6.31
N GLU A 271 9.32 20.27 6.84
CA GLU A 271 9.73 21.14 7.95
C GLU A 271 9.96 20.32 9.22
N VAL A 272 10.68 20.90 10.17
CA VAL A 272 10.83 20.33 11.52
C VAL A 272 9.63 20.75 12.36
N PHE A 273 9.09 19.79 13.12
CA PHE A 273 7.98 19.98 14.03
C PHE A 273 8.34 19.44 15.42
N GLU A 274 7.58 19.83 16.43
CA GLU A 274 7.74 19.28 17.77
C GLU A 274 7.45 17.77 17.79
N PRO A 275 8.21 16.97 18.57
CA PRO A 275 8.00 15.54 18.61
C PRO A 275 6.66 15.15 19.23
N ASP A 276 5.98 14.19 18.58
CA ASP A 276 4.88 13.46 19.20
C ASP A 276 5.47 12.38 20.12
N HIS A 277 5.78 12.78 21.36
CA HIS A 277 6.38 11.90 22.35
C HIS A 277 5.53 10.65 22.63
N GLU A 278 4.20 10.76 22.61
CA GLU A 278 3.32 9.62 22.84
C GLU A 278 3.46 8.58 21.73
N LEU A 279 3.48 9.02 20.47
CA LEU A 279 3.70 8.12 19.33
C LEU A 279 5.10 7.51 19.35
N ILE A 280 6.12 8.30 19.68
CA ILE A 280 7.51 7.82 19.78
C ILE A 280 7.60 6.74 20.86
N ASP A 281 7.07 6.98 22.05
CA ASP A 281 7.06 6.02 23.16
C ASP A 281 6.31 4.73 22.76
N LYS A 282 5.18 4.84 22.05
CA LYS A 282 4.45 3.67 21.51
C LYS A 282 5.27 2.86 20.52
N LEU A 283 6.10 3.49 19.69
CA LEU A 283 6.94 2.80 18.71
C LEU A 283 8.20 2.20 19.34
N GLU A 284 8.81 2.87 20.31
CA GLU A 284 9.99 2.39 21.05
C GLU A 284 9.63 1.30 22.06
N GLY A 285 8.43 1.36 22.63
CA GLY A 285 7.89 0.41 23.60
C GLY A 285 6.79 -0.49 23.05
N TYR A 286 6.78 -0.78 21.74
CA TYR A 286 5.69 -1.56 21.12
C TYR A 286 5.58 -2.95 21.75
N ASN A 287 4.44 -3.24 22.39
CA ASN A 287 4.16 -4.53 22.99
C ASN A 287 3.21 -5.32 22.09
N GLY A 288 3.72 -6.41 21.51
CA GLY A 288 2.97 -7.30 20.63
C GLY A 288 3.06 -8.76 21.06
N GLU A 289 2.37 -9.60 20.30
CA GLU A 289 2.43 -11.05 20.42
C GLU A 289 2.96 -11.61 19.11
N THR A 290 3.92 -12.54 19.17
CA THR A 290 4.43 -13.20 17.97
C THR A 290 3.39 -14.16 17.40
N ASP A 291 3.60 -14.61 16.17
CA ASP A 291 2.78 -15.64 15.51
C ASP A 291 2.79 -16.99 16.27
N GLN A 292 3.72 -17.18 17.22
CA GLN A 292 3.81 -18.33 18.13
C GLN A 292 3.13 -18.10 19.48
N GLY A 293 2.56 -16.92 19.72
CA GLY A 293 1.88 -16.57 20.97
C GLY A 293 2.78 -15.94 22.05
N GLU A 294 4.04 -15.64 21.72
CA GLU A 294 4.99 -15.08 22.69
C GLU A 294 4.82 -13.57 22.80
N LYS A 295 4.70 -13.04 24.03
CA LYS A 295 4.69 -11.60 24.26
C LYS A 295 6.08 -11.03 24.04
N LYS A 296 6.19 -9.96 23.25
CA LYS A 296 7.46 -9.33 22.91
C LYS A 296 7.33 -7.81 22.88
N THR A 297 8.31 -7.14 23.48
CA THR A 297 8.52 -5.70 23.32
C THR A 297 9.49 -5.46 22.18
N VAL A 298 9.14 -4.57 21.25
CA VAL A 298 9.95 -4.23 20.08
C VAL A 298 10.19 -2.74 20.05
N ASN A 299 11.46 -2.33 20.08
CA ASN A 299 11.84 -0.97 19.77
C ASN A 299 11.93 -0.80 18.25
N GLN A 300 10.83 -0.35 17.65
CA GLN A 300 10.70 -0.24 16.19
C GLN A 300 11.62 0.83 15.60
N LEU A 301 11.89 1.92 16.35
CA LEU A 301 12.75 3.00 15.86
C LEU A 301 14.22 2.60 15.84
N ASN A 302 14.71 1.91 16.88
CA ASN A 302 16.07 1.36 16.89
C ASN A 302 16.23 0.28 15.82
N TYR A 303 15.24 -0.61 15.67
CA TYR A 303 15.22 -1.58 14.58
C TYR A 303 15.34 -0.89 13.21
N ALA A 304 14.52 0.12 12.96
CA ALA A 304 14.53 0.85 11.70
C ALA A 304 15.88 1.53 11.44
N ALA A 305 16.42 2.22 12.44
CA ALA A 305 17.72 2.90 12.34
C ALA A 305 18.86 1.93 12.04
N GLU A 306 18.91 0.80 12.74
CA GLU A 306 19.92 -0.24 12.50
C GLU A 306 19.80 -0.83 11.09
N LYS A 307 18.58 -1.14 10.64
CA LYS A 307 18.34 -1.72 9.31
C LYS A 307 18.65 -0.72 8.19
N VAL A 308 18.32 0.56 8.39
CA VAL A 308 18.67 1.62 7.45
C VAL A 308 20.19 1.73 7.31
N ALA A 309 20.92 1.69 8.42
CA ALA A 309 22.38 1.78 8.41
C ALA A 309 23.08 0.54 7.84
N LYS A 310 22.61 -0.67 8.18
CA LYS A 310 23.30 -1.93 7.85
C LYS A 310 22.84 -2.57 6.53
N THR A 311 21.58 -2.37 6.15
CA THR A 311 20.93 -3.06 5.02
C THR A 311 20.07 -2.10 4.19
N PRO A 312 20.68 -1.07 3.56
CA PRO A 312 19.94 -0.01 2.87
C PRO A 312 19.08 -0.50 1.67
N GLN A 313 19.36 -1.70 1.16
CA GLN A 313 18.58 -2.34 0.10
C GLN A 313 17.31 -3.05 0.62
N SER A 314 17.09 -3.14 1.94
CA SER A 314 15.91 -3.79 2.52
C SER A 314 14.60 -3.11 2.09
N ARG A 315 13.57 -3.93 1.92
CA ARG A 315 12.16 -3.54 1.68
C ARG A 315 11.27 -3.86 2.89
N ARG A 316 11.89 -4.15 4.04
CA ARG A 316 11.24 -4.70 5.25
C ARG A 316 11.28 -3.73 6.43
N ILE A 317 11.77 -2.51 6.20
CA ILE A 317 11.90 -1.49 7.25
C ILE A 317 10.56 -0.78 7.41
N VAL A 318 9.64 -1.44 8.12
CA VAL A 318 8.27 -0.96 8.35
C VAL A 318 8.06 -0.76 9.85
N VAL A 319 7.49 0.37 10.22
CA VAL A 319 7.06 0.67 11.59
C VAL A 319 5.59 1.04 11.61
N THR A 320 4.89 0.61 12.65
CA THR A 320 3.47 0.92 12.83
C THR A 320 3.10 0.78 14.32
N PRO A 321 2.35 1.74 14.90
CA PRO A 321 1.79 1.58 16.23
C PRO A 321 0.53 0.70 16.23
N CYS A 322 0.04 0.29 15.06
CA CYS A 322 -1.26 -0.38 14.93
C CYS A 322 -1.19 -1.84 15.37
N ASN A 323 -2.00 -2.18 16.36
CA ASN A 323 -2.29 -3.56 16.73
C ASN A 323 -3.81 -3.79 16.57
N PRO A 324 -4.27 -4.73 15.72
CA PRO A 324 -5.69 -4.93 15.44
C PRO A 324 -6.55 -5.40 16.64
N LYS A 325 -5.97 -5.50 17.85
CA LYS A 325 -6.62 -6.00 19.07
C LYS A 325 -7.76 -5.14 19.64
N ARG A 326 -8.03 -3.90 19.16
CA ARG A 326 -9.33 -3.16 19.28
C ARG A 326 -9.21 -1.69 18.84
N GLY A 327 -10.21 -1.20 18.10
CA GLY A 327 -10.62 0.22 18.09
C GLY A 327 -9.74 1.24 17.36
N HIS A 328 -8.70 0.84 16.61
CA HIS A 328 -7.91 1.81 15.86
C HIS A 328 -8.69 2.38 14.67
N GLN A 329 -8.92 3.69 14.72
CA GLN A 329 -9.66 4.42 13.68
C GLN A 329 -8.75 5.04 12.61
N ASN A 330 -7.46 5.23 12.92
CA ASN A 330 -6.49 5.83 12.01
C ASN A 330 -5.19 5.01 12.01
N PRO A 331 -4.95 4.19 10.98
CA PRO A 331 -3.73 3.43 10.88
C PRO A 331 -2.59 4.33 10.42
N LEU A 332 -1.46 4.25 11.12
CA LEU A 332 -0.18 4.78 10.65
C LEU A 332 0.73 3.62 10.28
N LEU A 333 1.16 3.57 9.02
CA LEU A 333 2.25 2.70 8.59
C LEU A 333 3.33 3.55 7.93
N ILE A 334 4.56 3.41 8.39
CA ILE A 334 5.72 4.12 7.81
C ILE A 334 6.70 3.07 7.31
N GLN A 335 7.11 3.20 6.06
CA GLN A 335 8.16 2.39 5.46
C GLN A 335 9.34 3.25 5.05
N PHE A 336 10.53 2.78 5.41
CA PHE A 336 11.80 3.37 4.99
C PHE A 336 12.37 2.62 3.80
N LEU A 337 12.76 3.37 2.78
CA LEU A 337 13.42 2.88 1.58
C LEU A 337 14.70 3.70 1.38
N PRO A 338 15.78 3.37 2.13
CA PRO A 338 17.09 4.02 2.04
C PRO A 338 17.81 3.65 0.74
N ARG A 339 17.20 4.05 -0.38
CA ARG A 339 17.79 4.06 -1.72
C ARG A 339 18.52 5.39 -1.92
N GLN A 340 18.74 5.75 -3.18
CA GLN A 340 19.45 6.96 -3.61
C GLN A 340 19.15 8.24 -2.80
N GLU A 341 17.90 8.47 -2.37
CA GLU A 341 17.49 9.68 -1.64
C GLU A 341 16.79 9.43 -0.29
N ASN A 342 17.03 8.29 0.38
CA ASN A 342 16.47 8.01 1.73
C ASN A 342 14.95 8.21 1.85
N HIS A 343 14.20 7.63 0.91
CA HIS A 343 12.77 7.80 0.84
C HIS A 343 12.05 7.23 2.05
N THR A 344 11.00 7.93 2.48
CA THR A 344 10.07 7.46 3.50
C THR A 344 8.66 7.56 2.97
N ILE A 345 7.88 6.49 3.08
CA ILE A 345 6.48 6.44 2.66
C ILE A 345 5.63 6.22 3.91
N ALA A 346 4.74 7.16 4.21
CA ALA A 346 3.70 6.99 5.20
C ALA A 346 2.35 6.75 4.56
N PHE A 347 1.59 5.88 5.20
CA PHE A 347 0.24 5.53 4.84
C PHE A 347 -0.68 5.78 6.02
N TYR A 348 -1.65 6.66 5.80
CA TYR A 348 -2.68 7.07 6.74
C TYR A 348 -4.05 6.74 6.20
N ALA A 349 -5.03 6.51 7.08
CA ALA A 349 -6.42 6.36 6.67
C ALA A 349 -7.37 7.28 7.42
N ASN A 350 -8.39 7.76 6.70
CA ASN A 350 -9.50 8.54 7.26
C ASN A 350 -9.05 9.80 8.03
N ILE A 351 -8.08 10.53 7.47
CA ILE A 351 -7.56 11.78 8.06
C ILE A 351 -8.46 12.95 7.68
N ASN A 352 -8.76 13.82 8.63
CA ASN A 352 -9.41 15.08 8.33
C ASN A 352 -8.44 16.04 7.61
N ILE A 353 -8.92 16.80 6.63
CA ILE A 353 -8.08 17.76 5.89
C ILE A 353 -7.33 18.76 6.78
N ASN A 354 -7.87 19.10 7.96
CA ASN A 354 -7.24 19.98 8.93
C ASN A 354 -6.13 19.30 9.76
N GLU A 355 -6.14 17.98 9.83
CA GLU A 355 -5.16 17.17 10.58
C GLU A 355 -3.93 16.80 9.73
N ILE A 356 -3.97 17.01 8.40
CA ILE A 356 -2.87 16.60 7.50
C ILE A 356 -1.51 17.16 7.96
N ILE A 357 -1.46 18.41 8.43
CA ILE A 357 -0.20 19.00 8.91
C ILE A 357 0.35 18.20 10.08
N GLN A 358 -0.49 17.91 11.08
CA GLN A 358 -0.10 17.18 12.28
C GLN A 358 0.33 15.75 11.93
N GLU A 359 -0.42 15.05 11.07
CA GLU A 359 -0.08 13.67 10.69
C GLU A 359 1.18 13.60 9.84
N ALA A 360 1.36 14.49 8.86
CA ALA A 360 2.59 14.53 8.07
C ALA A 360 3.81 14.91 8.92
N ALA A 361 3.64 15.81 9.91
CA ALA A 361 4.68 16.18 10.86
C ALA A 361 5.15 14.99 11.70
N LYS A 362 4.23 14.14 12.20
CA LYS A 362 4.58 12.90 12.92
C LYS A 362 5.52 12.00 12.09
N THR A 363 5.23 11.84 10.80
CA THR A 363 6.10 11.02 9.93
C THR A 363 7.45 11.69 9.71
N ALA A 364 7.49 12.99 9.44
CA ALA A 364 8.73 13.73 9.23
C ALA A 364 9.66 13.62 10.46
N GLU A 365 9.08 13.69 11.66
CA GLU A 365 9.82 13.54 12.90
C GLU A 365 10.36 12.12 13.09
N ILE A 366 9.53 11.10 12.87
CA ILE A 366 9.98 9.70 12.92
C ILE A 366 11.12 9.44 11.91
N GLN A 367 11.03 10.03 10.71
CA GLN A 367 12.11 9.97 9.73
C GLN A 367 13.39 10.64 10.23
N ARG A 368 13.28 11.81 10.88
CA ARG A 368 14.43 12.52 11.47
C ARG A 368 15.11 11.66 12.54
N ILE A 369 14.36 11.14 13.49
CA ILE A 369 14.88 10.27 14.57
C ILE A 369 15.61 9.05 14.01
N VAL A 370 14.98 8.33 13.08
CA VAL A 370 15.60 7.15 12.43
C VAL A 370 16.85 7.54 11.67
N SER A 371 16.83 8.65 10.93
CA SER A 371 17.98 9.14 10.15
C SER A 371 19.14 9.55 11.04
N GLU A 372 18.88 10.23 12.16
CA GLU A 372 19.89 10.63 13.14
C GLU A 372 20.54 9.42 13.81
N LYS A 373 19.73 8.47 14.30
CA LYS A 373 20.23 7.22 14.89
C LYS A 373 21.05 6.41 13.87
N ALA A 374 20.66 6.43 12.60
CA ALA A 374 21.36 5.76 11.51
C ALA A 374 22.55 6.56 10.93
N LYS A 375 22.78 7.80 11.39
CA LYS A 375 23.82 8.72 10.89
C LYS A 375 23.71 9.00 9.38
N ILE A 376 22.49 9.13 8.87
CA ILE A 376 22.20 9.50 7.47
C ILE A 376 21.38 10.80 7.43
N LYS A 377 21.30 11.43 6.25
CA LYS A 377 20.40 12.57 6.04
C LYS A 377 18.97 12.07 5.78
N PRO A 378 17.93 12.72 6.36
CA PRO A 378 16.56 12.45 5.98
C PRO A 378 16.35 12.75 4.49
N GLY A 379 15.44 12.00 3.88
CA GLY A 379 15.17 12.05 2.46
C GLY A 379 13.80 12.60 2.11
N GLN A 380 13.37 12.38 0.87
CA GLN A 380 12.02 12.75 0.43
C GLN A 380 10.94 11.98 1.21
N LEU A 381 9.88 12.69 1.57
CA LEU A 381 8.72 12.13 2.26
C LEU A 381 7.55 11.97 1.28
N ILE A 382 6.93 10.79 1.26
CA ILE A 382 5.70 10.51 0.52
C ILE A 382 4.61 10.18 1.54
N VAL A 383 3.61 11.05 1.69
CA VAL A 383 2.47 10.83 2.58
C VAL A 383 1.25 10.47 1.77
N ILE A 384 0.65 9.32 2.03
CA ILE A 384 -0.53 8.84 1.34
C ILE A 384 -1.67 8.76 2.35
N ILE A 385 -2.80 9.39 2.01
CA ILE A 385 -3.98 9.46 2.88
C ILE A 385 -5.15 8.82 2.15
N THR A 386 -5.87 7.88 2.78
CA THR A 386 -7.01 7.22 2.14
C THR A 386 -8.13 6.77 3.10
N PRO A 387 -9.40 7.13 2.85
CA PRO A 387 -9.81 8.35 2.17
C PRO A 387 -9.39 9.59 2.97
N LEU A 388 -9.32 10.74 2.30
CA LEU A 388 -9.32 12.04 2.96
C LEU A 388 -10.76 12.37 3.37
N ASN A 389 -10.95 12.79 4.62
CA ASN A 389 -12.21 13.32 5.12
C ASN A 389 -12.22 14.85 4.96
N THR A 390 -13.19 15.39 4.21
CA THR A 390 -13.35 16.84 4.00
C THR A 390 -14.48 17.48 4.80
N GLU A 391 -15.19 16.72 5.65
CA GLU A 391 -16.40 17.14 6.39
C GLU A 391 -16.17 18.18 7.53
N SER A 392 -15.19 19.07 7.39
CA SER A 392 -14.94 20.19 8.30
C SER A 392 -14.59 21.49 7.57
N CYS A 393 -14.96 21.60 6.30
CA CYS A 393 -14.81 22.83 5.50
C CYS A 393 -16.13 23.61 5.33
N SER A 394 -17.19 23.22 6.04
CA SER A 394 -18.49 23.89 6.05
C SER A 394 -18.62 24.88 7.20
#